data_AF-A0A0C9PU13-F1
#
_entry.id   AF-A0A0C9PU13-F1
#
_cell.length_a   1.000
_cell.length_b   1.000
_cell.length_c   1.000
_cell.angle_alpha   90.00
_cell.angle_beta   90.00
_cell.angle_gamma   90.00
#
_symmetry.space_group_name_H-M   'P 1'
#
loop_
_entity.id
_entity.type
_entity.pdbx_description
1 polymer ?
#
loop_
_entity_poly.entity_id
_entity_poly.type
_entity_poly.pdbx_seq_one_letter_code
_entity_poly.pdbx_strand_id
1 'polypeptide(L)'
;MLVSLHNFLATIFQCMPQPTLLTIDEDSNKLKRLQEENEALKQCLSESTKIESISDVNPGSTPHHPPIMDDFYIIAQESPLMENPKTLRSLIKNIGGGSSPILHRKSLSSAKKNGDDITSTKRPNTKGRVNSLSKGELVSKRSMSCDSRLTRKRDSSVDPAIERKTKDKIESSYILLSQEEYTEHKTSIIQCKSNASGSYVATGDADGIIKVWTPIPSPKTVATFTSTTLTSNKAVTSLDWISKNERYFLHGDNNGSIQLHDTRDCKTLWEIQHEGSRIVTLLCNPTDSTFVCSLSDPTEGKLLLYDLKTKKLERTLPMDGNVTALCSAFNHNGQLLITGLSNGNILIHDLRRNEIIDNLSCHSSPVIDIELINDYTNICAQSEEGKLCQRSLNQTGKVMWETKIKIEKNAVHGKLFTFDQSGTHMLLCTQNGGNIYKMPPGTQAKVLELGGHKGTLCCDWSTANQSGTCITGGAEGKARVSTLLSP
;
A
#
# COMPACT_ATOMS: atom_id res chain seq x y z
N MET A 1 38.48 -9.25 -21.71
CA MET A 1 38.97 -9.55 -20.35
C MET A 1 39.10 -11.05 -20.22
N LEU A 2 40.31 -11.58 -20.04
CA LEU A 2 40.52 -12.98 -19.67
C LEU A 2 40.33 -13.07 -18.14
N VAL A 3 39.18 -13.56 -17.71
CA VAL A 3 38.95 -13.88 -16.30
C VAL A 3 39.78 -15.11 -15.98
N SER A 4 40.61 -15.04 -14.94
CA SER A 4 41.36 -16.18 -14.42
C SER A 4 40.41 -17.35 -14.15
N LEU A 5 40.70 -18.52 -14.73
CA LEU A 5 39.94 -19.76 -14.52
C LEU A 5 39.77 -20.07 -13.03
N HIS A 6 40.77 -19.72 -12.22
CA HIS A 6 40.73 -19.88 -10.78
C HIS A 6 39.66 -18.99 -10.13
N ASN A 7 39.56 -17.72 -10.55
CA ASN A 7 38.54 -16.81 -10.03
C ASN A 7 37.14 -17.24 -10.49
N PHE A 8 37.01 -17.72 -11.73
CA PHE A 8 35.76 -18.23 -12.25
C PHE A 8 35.27 -19.47 -11.48
N LEU A 9 36.16 -20.43 -11.23
CA LEU A 9 35.82 -21.64 -10.47
C LEU A 9 35.53 -21.33 -9.01
N ALA A 10 36.29 -20.42 -8.37
CA ALA A 10 36.04 -20.02 -6.98
C ALA A 10 34.65 -19.38 -6.80
N THR A 11 34.22 -18.53 -7.75
CA THR A 11 32.88 -17.95 -7.73
C THR A 11 31.80 -19.01 -7.95
N ILE A 12 32.01 -19.97 -8.87
CA ILE A 12 31.05 -21.07 -9.07
C ILE A 12 30.91 -21.92 -7.80
N PHE A 13 32.00 -22.27 -7.13
CA PHE A 13 31.94 -23.07 -5.91
C PHE A 13 31.33 -22.33 -4.72
N GLN A 14 31.45 -21.00 -4.64
CA GLN A 14 30.78 -20.19 -3.61
C GLN A 14 29.29 -19.95 -3.91
N CYS A 15 28.88 -19.98 -5.18
CA CYS A 15 27.49 -19.77 -5.58
C CYS A 15 26.72 -21.09 -5.80
N MET A 16 27.35 -22.26 -5.64
CA MET A 16 26.63 -23.52 -5.68
C MET A 16 25.77 -23.67 -4.41
N PRO A 17 24.47 -24.02 -4.56
CA PRO A 17 23.62 -24.29 -3.41
C PRO A 17 24.21 -25.44 -2.60
N GLN A 18 24.24 -25.27 -1.28
CA GLN A 18 24.80 -26.24 -0.35
C GLN A 18 24.07 -27.59 -0.56
N PRO A 19 24.80 -28.72 -0.66
CA PRO A 19 24.18 -30.02 -0.90
C PRO A 19 23.17 -30.33 0.21
N THR A 20 21.98 -30.81 -0.18
CA THR A 20 20.82 -31.11 0.67
C THR A 20 21.15 -32.06 1.84
N LEU A 21 22.29 -32.76 1.79
CA LEU A 21 22.77 -33.63 2.85
C LEU A 21 23.28 -32.88 4.11
N LEU A 22 23.68 -31.61 3.99
CA LEU A 22 24.10 -30.79 5.14
C LEU A 22 22.92 -30.18 5.90
N THR A 23 21.75 -30.06 5.27
CA THR A 23 20.56 -29.48 5.91
C THR A 23 19.76 -30.50 6.71
N ILE A 24 20.00 -31.82 6.55
CA ILE A 24 19.23 -32.87 7.25
C ILE A 24 19.39 -32.77 8.76
N ASP A 25 20.60 -32.52 9.27
CA ASP A 25 20.83 -32.41 10.72
C ASP A 25 20.22 -31.11 11.29
N GLU A 26 20.33 -30.01 10.55
CA GLU A 26 19.73 -28.72 10.94
C GLU A 26 18.20 -28.79 10.93
N ASP A 27 17.62 -29.37 9.87
CA ASP A 27 16.19 -29.58 9.71
C ASP A 27 15.66 -30.59 10.74
N SER A 28 16.40 -31.66 11.04
CA SER A 28 16.04 -32.62 12.09
C SER A 28 16.03 -31.96 13.47
N ASN A 29 17.03 -31.12 13.78
CA ASN A 29 17.08 -30.40 15.04
C ASN A 29 15.99 -29.33 15.15
N LYS A 30 15.67 -28.65 14.04
CA LYS A 30 14.57 -27.68 13.98
C LYS A 30 13.22 -28.37 14.16
N LEU A 31 13.01 -29.52 13.52
CA LEU A 31 11.79 -30.32 13.64
C LEU A 31 11.60 -30.80 15.08
N LYS A 32 12.65 -31.31 15.73
CA LYS A 32 12.61 -31.70 17.15
C LYS A 32 12.20 -30.55 18.07
N ARG A 33 12.80 -29.37 17.92
CA ARG A 33 12.43 -28.18 18.71
C ARG A 33 10.96 -27.78 18.53
N LEU A 34 10.48 -27.79 17.29
CA LEU A 34 9.08 -27.47 16.99
C LEU A 34 8.11 -28.53 17.54
N GLN A 35 8.55 -29.78 17.67
CA GLN A 35 7.77 -30.86 18.25
C GLN A 35 7.68 -30.73 19.77
N GLU A 36 8.79 -30.43 20.43
CA GLU A 36 8.85 -30.12 21.88
C GLU A 36 8.00 -28.90 22.22
N GLU A 37 8.08 -27.82 21.43
CA GLU A 37 7.27 -26.61 21.62
C GLU A 37 5.77 -26.89 21.43
N ASN A 38 5.40 -27.71 20.43
CA ASN A 38 4.02 -28.13 20.26
C ASN A 38 3.51 -28.99 21.42
N GLU A 39 4.33 -29.87 21.98
CA GLU A 39 3.95 -30.66 23.16
C GLU A 39 3.79 -29.78 24.41
N ALA A 40 4.68 -28.81 24.60
CA ALA A 40 4.58 -27.82 25.68
C ALA A 40 3.30 -26.98 25.56
N LEU A 41 3.01 -26.48 24.35
CA LEU A 41 1.78 -25.72 24.09
C LEU A 41 0.53 -26.57 24.30
N LYS A 42 0.53 -27.84 23.86
CA LYS A 42 -0.57 -28.78 24.13
C LYS A 42 -0.74 -29.05 25.63
N GLN A 43 0.34 -29.14 26.40
CA GLN A 43 0.27 -29.25 27.85
C GLN A 43 -0.34 -28.00 28.49
N CYS A 44 0.14 -26.80 28.17
CA CYS A 44 -0.43 -25.55 28.68
C CYS A 44 -1.92 -25.39 28.32
N LEU A 45 -2.31 -25.81 27.11
CA LEU A 45 -3.70 -25.78 26.67
C LEU A 45 -4.55 -26.81 27.42
N SER A 46 -3.99 -28.01 27.69
CA SER A 46 -4.65 -29.03 28.50
C SER A 46 -4.82 -28.63 29.97
N GLU A 47 -3.86 -27.90 30.53
CA GLU A 47 -3.93 -27.33 31.87
C GLU A 47 -4.98 -26.21 31.95
N SER A 48 -5.06 -25.38 30.90
CA SER A 48 -6.09 -24.34 30.80
C SER A 48 -7.50 -24.92 30.65
N THR A 49 -7.66 -26.07 29.98
CA THR A 49 -8.96 -26.77 29.86
C THR A 49 -9.37 -27.56 31.11
N LYS A 50 -8.48 -27.80 32.08
CA LYS A 50 -8.83 -28.45 33.36
C LYS A 50 -9.55 -27.52 34.34
N ILE A 51 -9.71 -26.23 34.01
CA ILE A 51 -10.41 -25.25 34.87
C ILE A 51 -11.94 -25.20 34.61
N GLU A 52 -12.47 -25.99 33.66
CA GLU A 52 -13.92 -26.03 33.37
C GLU A 52 -14.71 -27.18 34.03
N SER A 53 -14.18 -27.83 35.08
CA SER A 53 -15.02 -28.67 35.96
C SER A 53 -15.24 -27.99 37.32
N ILE A 54 -16.30 -27.18 37.40
CA ILE A 54 -16.84 -26.71 38.68
C ILE A 54 -17.51 -27.89 39.38
N SER A 55 -16.79 -28.52 40.29
CA SER A 55 -17.38 -29.47 41.25
C SER A 55 -16.56 -29.55 42.53
N ASP A 56 -16.02 -28.44 43.01
CA ASP A 56 -15.70 -28.21 44.44
C ASP A 56 -15.16 -26.78 44.64
N VAL A 57 -16.05 -25.79 44.72
CA VAL A 57 -15.71 -24.49 45.32
C VAL A 57 -16.80 -24.12 46.31
N ASN A 58 -16.46 -24.32 47.58
CA ASN A 58 -17.24 -23.91 48.74
C ASN A 58 -17.27 -22.37 48.81
N PRO A 59 -18.43 -21.70 48.74
CA PRO A 59 -18.49 -20.24 48.84
C PRO A 59 -18.29 -19.85 50.30
N GLY A 60 -17.06 -19.52 50.68
CA GLY A 60 -16.76 -18.85 51.94
C GLY A 60 -17.44 -17.48 52.01
N SER A 61 -17.78 -17.06 53.22
CA SER A 61 -18.48 -15.81 53.53
C SER A 61 -17.79 -14.57 52.94
N THR A 62 -18.57 -13.75 52.25
CA THR A 62 -18.17 -12.46 51.67
C THR A 62 -17.75 -11.45 52.75
N PRO A 63 -16.65 -10.69 52.58
CA PRO A 63 -16.36 -9.53 53.42
C PRO A 63 -17.34 -8.40 53.09
N HIS A 64 -18.01 -7.85 54.11
CA HIS A 64 -18.80 -6.62 53.98
C HIS A 64 -17.90 -5.44 53.62
N HIS A 65 -18.05 -4.90 52.40
CA HIS A 65 -17.62 -3.55 52.09
C HIS A 65 -18.69 -2.55 52.59
N PRO A 66 -18.30 -1.41 53.18
CA PRO A 66 -19.26 -0.36 53.53
C PRO A 66 -19.87 0.23 52.24
N PRO A 67 -21.15 0.64 52.27
CA PRO A 67 -21.81 1.16 51.08
C PRO A 67 -21.14 2.45 50.61
N ILE A 68 -20.76 2.46 49.33
CA ILE A 68 -20.35 3.65 48.60
C ILE A 68 -21.55 4.61 48.56
N MET A 69 -21.39 5.77 49.17
CA MET A 69 -22.33 6.88 49.08
C MET A 69 -22.36 7.42 47.65
N ASP A 70 -23.56 7.55 47.12
CA ASP A 70 -23.85 7.98 45.76
C ASP A 70 -23.83 9.52 45.70
N ASP A 71 -22.69 10.10 45.30
CA ASP A 71 -22.47 11.56 45.26
C ASP A 71 -23.44 12.31 44.30
N PHE A 72 -24.25 11.59 43.52
CA PHE A 72 -25.29 12.15 42.68
C PHE A 72 -26.65 12.33 43.38
N TYR A 73 -26.85 11.78 44.59
CA TYR A 73 -28.13 11.87 45.31
C TYR A 73 -28.30 13.17 46.13
N ILE A 74 -27.23 13.95 46.32
CA ILE A 74 -27.27 15.21 47.10
C ILE A 74 -27.73 16.42 46.24
N ILE A 75 -27.73 16.31 44.91
CA ILE A 75 -28.14 17.42 44.03
C ILE A 75 -29.65 17.42 43.77
N ALA A 76 -30.36 16.33 44.08
CA ALA A 76 -31.71 16.07 43.56
C ALA A 76 -32.81 15.84 44.60
N GLN A 77 -32.70 16.36 45.83
CA GLN A 77 -33.87 16.45 46.74
C GLN A 77 -33.80 17.66 47.67
N GLU A 78 -34.41 18.77 47.26
CA GLU A 78 -35.29 19.55 48.14
C GLU A 78 -36.35 20.28 47.28
N SER A 79 -37.62 20.08 47.64
CA SER A 79 -38.83 20.72 47.10
C SER A 79 -39.41 21.67 48.18
N PRO A 80 -40.58 22.30 48.01
CA PRO A 80 -40.98 23.35 47.07
C PRO A 80 -41.46 24.63 47.81
N LEU A 81 -41.46 25.81 47.14
CA LEU A 81 -42.52 26.85 47.13
C LEU A 81 -41.97 28.28 46.86
N MET A 82 -42.62 28.91 45.87
CA MET A 82 -42.78 30.35 45.59
C MET A 82 -41.67 31.19 44.93
N GLU A 83 -42.00 31.57 43.69
CA GLU A 83 -41.87 32.86 43.00
C GLU A 83 -40.51 33.46 42.59
N ASN A 84 -40.42 33.60 41.26
CA ASN A 84 -39.67 34.56 40.44
C ASN A 84 -38.22 34.27 40.02
N PRO A 85 -37.88 34.46 38.72
CA PRO A 85 -36.64 33.97 38.12
C PRO A 85 -35.50 35.01 38.19
N LYS A 86 -34.25 34.59 38.43
CA LYS A 86 -33.01 35.31 38.03
C LYS A 86 -31.72 34.50 38.25
N THR A 87 -31.19 33.99 37.13
CA THR A 87 -29.77 33.94 36.71
C THR A 87 -28.64 33.70 37.74
N LEU A 88 -27.97 32.56 37.54
CA LEU A 88 -26.72 32.05 38.11
C LEU A 88 -25.51 32.98 37.81
N ARG A 89 -25.32 34.04 38.61
CA ARG A 89 -24.17 34.96 38.49
C ARG A 89 -23.44 35.27 39.79
N SER A 90 -23.56 34.45 40.85
CA SER A 90 -22.95 34.81 42.15
C SER A 90 -22.39 33.67 43.02
N LEU A 91 -21.82 32.60 42.45
CA LEU A 91 -20.94 31.71 43.23
C LEU A 91 -19.50 31.80 42.73
N ILE A 92 -18.85 32.92 43.06
CA ILE A 92 -17.40 33.09 43.03
C ILE A 92 -17.00 33.44 44.47
N LYS A 93 -16.19 32.61 45.15
CA LYS A 93 -15.05 33.00 46.03
C LYS A 93 -14.74 31.96 47.12
N ASN A 94 -13.44 31.85 47.39
CA ASN A 94 -12.71 31.06 48.39
C ASN A 94 -12.39 29.65 47.88
N ILE A 95 -11.17 29.34 47.48
CA ILE A 95 -9.97 29.27 48.34
C ILE A 95 -8.72 29.78 47.58
N GLY A 96 -8.04 30.79 48.15
CA GLY A 96 -6.65 31.15 47.83
C GLY A 96 -5.66 30.33 48.68
N GLY A 97 -4.33 30.37 48.50
CA GLY A 97 -3.48 31.20 47.67
C GLY A 97 -2.00 30.79 47.84
N GLY A 98 -1.10 31.46 47.11
CA GLY A 98 0.35 31.30 47.24
C GLY A 98 1.13 32.11 46.18
N SER A 99 1.54 33.32 46.58
CA SER A 99 2.54 34.28 46.03
C SER A 99 3.62 33.76 45.06
N SER A 100 4.27 34.47 44.12
CA SER A 100 4.38 35.87 43.59
C SER A 100 5.65 35.86 42.64
N PRO A 101 6.12 36.93 41.96
CA PRO A 101 5.47 38.12 41.38
C PRO A 101 5.94 38.53 39.93
N ILE A 102 5.03 39.18 39.19
CA ILE A 102 5.11 40.52 38.52
C ILE A 102 6.32 40.88 37.61
N LEU A 103 6.02 41.21 36.34
CA LEU A 103 6.47 42.46 35.69
C LEU A 103 5.54 42.92 34.55
N HIS A 104 5.14 44.18 34.66
CA HIS A 104 4.29 44.99 33.77
C HIS A 104 4.93 45.26 32.40
N ARG A 105 4.11 45.40 31.34
CA ARG A 105 3.83 46.70 30.67
C ARG A 105 2.74 46.56 29.58
N LYS A 106 1.66 47.34 29.72
CA LYS A 106 0.63 47.63 28.69
C LYS A 106 1.15 48.66 27.68
N SER A 107 0.61 48.62 26.46
CA SER A 107 -0.09 49.79 25.88
C SER A 107 -1.02 49.35 24.75
N LEU A 108 -2.31 49.69 24.91
CA LEU A 108 -3.33 49.75 23.87
C LEU A 108 -3.15 51.03 23.05
N SER A 109 -3.51 51.02 21.77
CA SER A 109 -4.47 52.00 21.22
C SER A 109 -4.93 51.66 19.80
N SER A 110 -6.25 51.67 19.68
CA SER A 110 -7.12 51.73 18.50
C SER A 110 -6.79 52.82 17.46
N ALA A 111 -7.19 52.62 16.20
CA ALA A 111 -8.40 53.24 15.62
C ALA A 111 -8.47 53.14 14.07
N LYS A 112 -9.70 52.92 13.60
CA LYS A 112 -10.21 53.01 12.22
C LYS A 112 -10.03 54.42 11.61
N LYS A 113 -9.92 54.51 10.27
CA LYS A 113 -10.86 55.29 9.43
C LYS A 113 -10.72 55.00 7.92
N ASN A 114 -11.87 55.13 7.27
CA ASN A 114 -12.25 54.92 5.86
C ASN A 114 -11.61 55.91 4.87
N GLY A 115 -11.76 55.61 3.56
CA GLY A 115 -11.83 56.63 2.50
C GLY A 115 -11.59 56.09 1.10
N ASP A 116 -12.60 56.22 0.23
CA ASP A 116 -12.80 55.64 -1.10
C ASP A 116 -12.00 56.24 -2.28
N ASP A 117 -12.04 55.49 -3.39
CA ASP A 117 -12.35 55.91 -4.77
C ASP A 117 -11.29 56.21 -5.88
N ILE A 118 -11.42 55.40 -6.95
CA ILE A 118 -11.60 55.73 -8.39
C ILE A 118 -10.38 55.96 -9.34
N THR A 119 -10.20 54.95 -10.20
CA THR A 119 -9.91 54.91 -11.67
C THR A 119 -8.83 55.79 -12.34
N SER A 120 -7.95 55.16 -13.14
CA SER A 120 -8.09 55.02 -14.61
C SER A 120 -6.75 54.87 -15.36
N THR A 121 -6.88 54.26 -16.54
CA THR A 121 -5.94 53.80 -17.56
C THR A 121 -4.94 54.82 -18.14
N LYS A 122 -3.75 54.36 -18.58
CA LYS A 122 -3.30 54.36 -20.01
C LYS A 122 -1.86 53.83 -20.19
N ARG A 123 -1.72 52.94 -21.20
CA ARG A 123 -0.51 52.47 -21.93
C ARG A 123 -0.14 53.49 -23.04
N PRO A 124 0.78 53.21 -23.99
CA PRO A 124 2.14 52.60 -23.95
C PRO A 124 3.15 53.42 -24.81
N ASN A 125 4.42 53.00 -24.96
CA ASN A 125 5.00 52.67 -26.29
C ASN A 125 6.46 52.20 -26.31
N THR A 126 6.73 51.43 -27.38
CA THR A 126 7.94 51.36 -28.25
C THR A 126 9.10 50.38 -28.02
N LYS A 127 9.15 49.43 -28.98
CA LYS A 127 10.29 48.98 -29.86
C LYS A 127 11.41 48.15 -29.21
N GLY A 128 11.93 47.06 -29.79
CA GLY A 128 11.67 46.39 -31.06
C GLY A 128 12.91 45.61 -31.55
N ARG A 129 12.70 44.32 -31.87
CA ARG A 129 13.17 43.57 -33.06
C ARG A 129 14.59 42.93 -33.19
N VAL A 130 14.58 41.59 -33.06
CA VAL A 130 15.10 40.47 -33.90
C VAL A 130 16.05 40.72 -35.11
N ASN A 131 17.14 39.94 -35.28
CA ASN A 131 17.31 38.82 -36.27
C ASN A 131 18.80 38.41 -36.60
N SER A 132 19.07 37.10 -36.48
CA SER A 132 19.65 36.13 -37.46
C SER A 132 21.10 36.19 -38.07
N LEU A 133 21.68 34.97 -38.16
CA LEU A 133 22.51 34.32 -39.23
C LEU A 133 24.04 34.05 -39.07
N SER A 134 24.32 32.74 -39.09
CA SER A 134 25.46 31.84 -39.44
C SER A 134 26.78 32.27 -40.12
N LYS A 135 27.82 31.44 -39.83
CA LYS A 135 28.90 30.79 -40.66
C LYS A 135 30.38 31.14 -40.33
N GLY A 136 31.23 30.11 -40.19
CA GLY A 136 32.62 30.11 -40.69
C GLY A 136 33.77 29.58 -39.79
N GLU A 137 34.25 28.36 -40.09
CA GLU A 137 35.66 27.87 -40.15
C GLU A 137 36.58 27.61 -38.91
N LEU A 138 36.86 26.30 -38.68
CA LEU A 138 38.11 25.53 -38.88
C LEU A 138 39.53 26.02 -38.44
N VAL A 139 40.23 25.08 -37.77
CA VAL A 139 41.69 24.73 -37.79
C VAL A 139 42.56 24.96 -36.52
N SER A 140 42.94 23.82 -35.93
CA SER A 140 44.25 23.36 -35.36
C SER A 140 45.23 24.31 -34.66
N LYS A 141 45.79 23.84 -33.53
CA LYS A 141 47.16 23.26 -33.46
C LYS A 141 47.53 22.71 -32.07
N ARG A 142 48.48 21.76 -32.13
CA ARG A 142 49.01 20.86 -31.10
C ARG A 142 49.99 21.51 -30.11
N SER A 143 50.21 20.74 -29.04
CA SER A 143 51.48 20.44 -28.33
C SER A 143 52.14 21.53 -27.48
N MET A 144 52.50 21.19 -26.24
CA MET A 144 53.82 20.61 -25.91
C MET A 144 53.85 20.16 -24.43
N SER A 145 54.52 19.04 -24.20
CA SER A 145 54.83 18.44 -22.89
C SER A 145 56.03 19.08 -22.22
N CYS A 146 56.13 18.99 -20.90
CA CYS A 146 57.33 18.42 -20.25
C CYS A 146 57.06 18.05 -18.79
N ASP A 147 57.51 16.84 -18.47
CA ASP A 147 57.65 16.20 -17.18
C ASP A 147 58.87 16.79 -16.42
N SER A 148 58.83 16.85 -15.09
CA SER A 148 59.91 16.42 -14.18
C SER A 148 59.86 17.05 -12.77
N ARG A 149 59.56 16.14 -11.83
CA ARG A 149 59.96 16.00 -10.42
C ARG A 149 60.95 17.03 -9.83
N LEU A 150 60.59 17.56 -8.66
CA LEU A 150 61.51 17.71 -7.52
C LEU A 150 60.81 17.37 -6.21
N THR A 151 61.49 16.56 -5.40
CA THR A 151 61.09 16.08 -4.07
C THR A 151 61.69 16.98 -2.98
N ARG A 152 60.92 17.27 -1.92
CA ARG A 152 61.43 17.53 -0.55
C ARG A 152 60.34 17.19 0.47
N LYS A 153 60.76 16.51 1.54
CA LYS A 153 59.98 15.81 2.58
C LYS A 153 59.77 16.63 3.87
N ARG A 154 58.80 16.14 4.68
CA ARG A 154 58.58 16.25 6.16
C ARG A 154 57.97 17.56 6.68
N ASP A 155 57.05 17.59 7.66
CA ASP A 155 56.37 16.60 8.53
C ASP A 155 55.15 17.32 9.16
N SER A 156 54.07 16.60 9.49
CA SER A 156 53.41 16.61 10.83
C SER A 156 51.98 16.04 10.77
N SER A 157 51.84 14.83 11.33
CA SER A 157 50.71 14.27 12.10
C SER A 157 49.35 14.99 12.06
N VAL A 158 48.34 14.30 11.54
CA VAL A 158 46.94 14.50 11.93
C VAL A 158 46.37 13.16 12.39
N ASP A 159 45.77 13.17 13.58
CA ASP A 159 45.28 12.04 14.37
C ASP A 159 44.30 11.09 13.64
N PRO A 160 44.41 9.76 13.82
CA PRO A 160 43.41 8.80 13.32
C PRO A 160 42.11 8.77 14.16
N ALA A 161 41.91 9.75 15.04
CA ALA A 161 40.71 9.88 15.86
C ALA A 161 39.55 10.59 15.12
N ILE A 162 39.80 11.20 13.96
CA ILE A 162 38.80 11.94 13.18
C ILE A 162 38.15 11.05 12.10
N GLU A 163 38.78 9.95 11.67
CA GLU A 163 38.20 8.97 10.74
C GLU A 163 37.24 7.96 11.40
N ARG A 164 37.00 8.06 12.72
CA ARG A 164 36.05 7.20 13.45
C ARG A 164 34.69 7.85 13.72
N LYS A 165 34.39 9.00 13.11
CA LYS A 165 33.09 9.70 13.27
C LYS A 165 32.29 9.93 11.98
N THR A 166 32.63 9.24 10.89
CA THR A 166 31.79 9.14 9.68
C THR A 166 31.61 7.69 9.29
N LYS A 167 31.25 6.85 10.27
CA LYS A 167 30.61 5.56 10.06
C LYS A 167 29.13 5.73 10.38
N ASP A 168 28.49 6.68 9.69
CA ASP A 168 27.04 6.62 9.58
C ASP A 168 26.72 5.33 8.84
N LYS A 169 25.91 4.51 9.51
CA LYS A 169 25.43 3.21 9.04
C LYS A 169 24.97 3.34 7.59
N ILE A 170 25.54 2.52 6.71
CA ILE A 170 24.92 2.21 5.42
C ILE A 170 23.64 1.44 5.79
N GLU A 171 22.53 2.16 5.97
CA GLU A 171 21.22 1.54 6.22
C GLU A 171 20.79 0.83 4.94
N SER A 172 20.93 -0.50 4.94
CA SER A 172 20.06 -1.49 4.30
C SER A 172 19.20 -0.94 3.14
N SER A 173 19.84 -0.62 2.00
CA SER A 173 19.15 -0.22 0.78
C SER A 173 18.97 -1.43 -0.11
N TYR A 174 17.79 -1.60 -0.68
CA TYR A 174 17.58 -2.55 -1.78
C TYR A 174 18.59 -2.29 -2.90
N ILE A 175 19.15 -3.37 -3.46
CA ILE A 175 20.04 -3.30 -4.62
C ILE A 175 19.25 -3.73 -5.85
N LEU A 176 19.18 -2.87 -6.87
CA LEU A 176 18.61 -3.20 -8.17
C LEU A 176 19.59 -4.12 -8.92
N LEU A 177 19.24 -5.40 -9.06
CA LEU A 177 20.06 -6.40 -9.74
C LEU A 177 19.89 -6.34 -11.26
N SER A 178 18.64 -6.24 -11.71
CA SER A 178 18.29 -6.15 -13.13
C SER A 178 16.99 -5.39 -13.31
N GLN A 179 16.83 -4.81 -14.50
CA GLN A 179 15.58 -4.25 -14.95
C GLN A 179 15.36 -4.64 -16.41
N GLU A 180 14.29 -5.40 -16.66
CA GLU A 180 13.92 -5.90 -17.98
C GLU A 180 12.57 -5.33 -18.42
N GLU A 181 12.36 -5.27 -19.73
CA GLU A 181 11.16 -4.68 -20.33
C GLU A 181 10.38 -5.75 -21.10
N TYR A 182 9.07 -5.78 -20.89
CA TYR A 182 8.12 -6.61 -21.59
C TYR A 182 7.22 -5.73 -22.46
N THR A 183 7.25 -5.95 -23.78
CA THR A 183 6.73 -5.00 -24.79
C THR A 183 5.69 -5.61 -25.73
N GLU A 184 5.02 -6.69 -25.32
CA GLU A 184 4.06 -7.36 -26.20
C GLU A 184 2.67 -6.72 -26.22
N HIS A 185 2.32 -5.91 -25.21
CA HIS A 185 1.08 -5.15 -25.23
C HIS A 185 1.18 -3.97 -26.21
N LYS A 186 0.07 -3.66 -26.86
CA LYS A 186 -0.01 -2.55 -27.84
C LYS A 186 -0.67 -1.30 -27.27
N THR A 187 -1.34 -1.44 -26.12
CA THR A 187 -2.06 -0.39 -25.43
C THR A 187 -1.76 -0.42 -23.94
N SER A 188 -2.21 0.61 -23.23
CA SER A 188 -1.97 0.83 -21.80
C SER A 188 -2.20 -0.42 -20.96
N ILE A 189 -1.21 -0.80 -20.16
CA ILE A 189 -1.36 -1.90 -19.19
C ILE A 189 -2.05 -1.35 -17.95
N ILE A 190 -3.27 -1.80 -17.71
CA ILE A 190 -4.12 -1.31 -16.60
C ILE A 190 -3.93 -2.17 -15.36
N GLN A 191 -3.76 -3.49 -15.52
CA GLN A 191 -3.59 -4.43 -14.41
C GLN A 191 -2.31 -5.24 -14.57
N CYS A 192 -1.61 -5.46 -13.46
CA CYS A 192 -0.50 -6.41 -13.37
C CYS A 192 -0.55 -7.17 -12.04
N LYS A 193 -0.51 -8.50 -12.08
CA LYS A 193 -0.47 -9.35 -10.88
C LYS A 193 0.38 -10.58 -11.06
N SER A 194 1.26 -10.82 -10.11
CA SER A 194 2.04 -12.05 -9.97
C SER A 194 1.19 -13.11 -9.28
N ASN A 195 1.39 -14.38 -9.64
CA ASN A 195 0.89 -15.48 -8.83
C ASN A 195 1.70 -15.61 -7.53
N ALA A 196 1.20 -16.38 -6.55
CA ALA A 196 1.82 -16.44 -5.22
C ALA A 196 3.25 -17.01 -5.23
N SER A 197 3.57 -17.94 -6.14
CA SER A 197 4.91 -18.46 -6.37
C SER A 197 5.84 -17.51 -7.15
N GLY A 198 5.30 -16.42 -7.71
CA GLY A 198 6.03 -15.48 -8.57
C GLY A 198 6.53 -16.08 -9.89
N SER A 199 6.10 -17.29 -10.25
CA SER A 199 6.49 -17.95 -11.50
C SER A 199 5.82 -17.33 -12.73
N TYR A 200 4.65 -16.72 -12.55
CA TYR A 200 3.87 -16.10 -13.62
C TYR A 200 3.41 -14.71 -13.22
N VAL A 201 3.32 -13.86 -14.22
CA VAL A 201 2.69 -12.54 -14.15
C VAL A 201 1.58 -12.50 -15.18
N ALA A 202 0.41 -12.02 -14.76
CA ALA A 202 -0.69 -11.71 -15.65
C ALA A 202 -0.80 -10.19 -15.78
N THR A 203 -0.80 -9.70 -17.02
CA THR A 203 -0.97 -8.28 -17.36
C THR A 203 -2.19 -8.10 -18.26
N GLY A 204 -3.08 -7.16 -17.92
CA GLY A 204 -4.29 -6.83 -18.67
C GLY A 204 -4.25 -5.40 -19.20
N ASP A 205 -4.62 -5.20 -20.46
CA ASP A 205 -4.59 -3.89 -21.11
C ASP A 205 -5.96 -3.27 -21.41
N ALA A 206 -5.93 -2.06 -21.96
CA ALA A 206 -7.12 -1.28 -22.32
C ALA A 206 -7.95 -1.88 -23.46
N ASP A 207 -7.39 -2.80 -24.27
CA ASP A 207 -8.09 -3.45 -25.38
C ASP A 207 -8.68 -4.82 -24.99
N GLY A 208 -8.57 -5.21 -23.71
CA GLY A 208 -9.07 -6.48 -23.22
C GLY A 208 -8.14 -7.64 -23.49
N ILE A 209 -6.86 -7.40 -23.79
CA ILE A 209 -5.86 -8.45 -23.96
C ILE A 209 -5.21 -8.72 -22.61
N ILE A 210 -5.25 -9.99 -22.18
CA ILE A 210 -4.52 -10.47 -21.02
C ILE A 210 -3.34 -11.30 -21.51
N LYS A 211 -2.13 -11.00 -21.04
CA LYS A 211 -0.95 -11.82 -21.29
C LYS A 211 -0.48 -12.44 -19.98
N VAL A 212 -0.18 -13.73 -20.03
CA VAL A 212 0.44 -14.47 -18.93
C VAL A 212 1.84 -14.84 -19.36
N TRP A 213 2.84 -14.48 -18.56
CA TRP A 213 4.25 -14.58 -18.91
C TRP A 213 5.12 -14.90 -17.69
N THR A 214 6.29 -15.48 -17.94
CA THR A 214 7.30 -15.73 -16.88
C THR A 214 8.23 -14.53 -16.75
N PRO A 215 8.44 -13.97 -15.55
CA PRO A 215 9.31 -12.80 -15.38
C PRO A 215 10.81 -13.13 -15.36
N ILE A 216 11.17 -14.36 -14.97
CA ILE A 216 12.55 -14.83 -14.77
C ILE A 216 12.72 -16.14 -15.59
N PRO A 217 13.88 -16.39 -16.23
CA PRO A 217 15.10 -15.56 -16.28
C PRO A 217 15.00 -14.34 -17.19
N SER A 218 13.97 -14.27 -18.04
CA SER A 218 13.64 -13.10 -18.85
C SER A 218 12.15 -13.11 -19.20
N PRO A 219 11.48 -11.96 -19.36
CA PRO A 219 10.08 -11.86 -19.73
C PRO A 219 9.76 -12.68 -20.98
N LYS A 220 8.88 -13.67 -20.84
CA LYS A 220 8.43 -14.50 -21.95
C LYS A 220 6.97 -14.89 -21.83
N THR A 221 6.20 -14.62 -22.88
CA THR A 221 4.78 -15.00 -22.96
C THR A 221 4.60 -16.50 -22.98
N VAL A 222 3.70 -16.94 -22.11
CA VAL A 222 3.24 -18.33 -21.99
C VAL A 222 1.87 -18.48 -22.61
N ALA A 223 0.97 -17.54 -22.35
CA ALA A 223 -0.39 -17.54 -22.87
C ALA A 223 -0.89 -16.12 -23.16
N THR A 224 -1.83 -16.01 -24.09
CA THR A 224 -2.56 -14.77 -24.37
C THR A 224 -4.05 -15.09 -24.39
N PHE A 225 -4.82 -14.28 -23.68
CA PHE A 225 -6.27 -14.35 -23.58
C PHE A 225 -6.86 -13.02 -24.05
N THR A 226 -8.14 -13.03 -24.39
CA THR A 226 -8.85 -11.82 -24.81
C THR A 226 -10.23 -11.85 -24.17
N SER A 227 -10.69 -10.72 -23.65
CA SER A 227 -12.08 -10.58 -23.22
C SER A 227 -13.01 -10.93 -24.39
N THR A 228 -14.01 -11.77 -24.09
CA THR A 228 -14.97 -12.28 -25.08
C THR A 228 -16.04 -11.25 -25.42
N THR A 229 -16.14 -10.14 -24.69
CA THR A 229 -17.17 -9.12 -24.97
C THR A 229 -16.98 -8.51 -26.36
N LEU A 230 -18.08 -8.32 -27.09
CA LEU A 230 -18.07 -7.84 -28.49
C LEU A 230 -18.12 -6.31 -28.64
N THR A 231 -18.19 -5.56 -27.54
CA THR A 231 -18.24 -4.09 -27.54
C THR A 231 -16.85 -3.47 -27.74
N SER A 232 -16.81 -2.16 -28.01
CA SER A 232 -15.58 -1.46 -28.37
C SER A 232 -14.62 -1.21 -27.20
N ASN A 233 -15.10 -1.10 -25.96
CA ASN A 233 -14.28 -0.78 -24.80
C ASN A 233 -14.13 -2.01 -23.89
N LYS A 234 -13.10 -2.82 -24.11
CA LYS A 234 -12.88 -4.10 -23.43
C LYS A 234 -11.85 -4.05 -22.31
N ALA A 235 -11.54 -2.85 -21.80
CA ALA A 235 -10.47 -2.63 -20.84
C ALA A 235 -10.54 -3.63 -19.67
N VAL A 236 -9.42 -4.29 -19.38
CA VAL A 236 -9.29 -5.19 -18.22
C VAL A 236 -9.21 -4.34 -16.97
N THR A 237 -10.33 -4.23 -16.25
CA THR A 237 -10.45 -3.35 -15.08
C THR A 237 -10.00 -4.04 -13.80
N SER A 238 -10.00 -5.36 -13.74
CA SER A 238 -9.62 -6.13 -12.57
C SER A 238 -9.03 -7.49 -12.94
N LEU A 239 -8.08 -7.98 -12.16
CA LEU A 239 -7.38 -9.24 -12.41
C LEU A 239 -6.89 -9.82 -11.09
N ASP A 240 -7.14 -11.11 -10.85
CA ASP A 240 -6.62 -11.79 -9.66
C ASP A 240 -6.42 -13.30 -9.87
N TRP A 241 -5.44 -13.85 -9.16
CA TRP A 241 -5.10 -15.28 -9.20
C TRP A 241 -5.90 -16.06 -8.15
N ILE A 242 -6.28 -17.30 -8.48
CA ILE A 242 -6.86 -18.19 -7.48
C ILE A 242 -5.73 -18.67 -6.55
N SER A 243 -5.70 -18.15 -5.33
CA SER A 243 -4.61 -18.36 -4.36
C SER A 243 -4.24 -19.83 -4.11
N LYS A 244 -5.24 -20.73 -4.08
CA LYS A 244 -5.01 -22.17 -3.87
C LYS A 244 -4.61 -22.94 -5.11
N ASN A 245 -4.76 -22.35 -6.30
CA ASN A 245 -4.45 -23.01 -7.56
C ASN A 245 -4.02 -21.98 -8.61
N GLU A 246 -2.72 -21.73 -8.65
CA GLU A 246 -2.07 -20.76 -9.53
C GLU A 246 -2.16 -21.09 -11.02
N ARG A 247 -2.77 -22.23 -11.39
CA ARG A 247 -3.17 -22.51 -12.77
C ARG A 247 -4.26 -21.56 -13.26
N TYR A 248 -5.08 -21.05 -12.35
CA TYR A 248 -6.29 -20.33 -12.68
C TYR A 248 -6.23 -18.88 -12.23
N PHE A 249 -6.77 -17.99 -13.06
CA PHE A 249 -6.97 -16.59 -12.72
C PHE A 249 -8.30 -16.09 -13.26
N LEU A 250 -8.83 -15.07 -12.59
CA LEU A 250 -10.01 -14.33 -13.00
C LEU A 250 -9.59 -12.97 -13.57
N HIS A 251 -10.37 -12.48 -14.52
CA HIS A 251 -10.37 -11.06 -14.84
C HIS A 251 -11.80 -10.56 -14.96
N GLY A 252 -11.97 -9.27 -14.69
CA GLY A 252 -13.18 -8.52 -14.96
C GLY A 252 -12.90 -7.37 -15.93
N ASP A 253 -13.90 -7.01 -16.73
CA ASP A 253 -13.77 -5.95 -17.72
C ASP A 253 -14.77 -4.80 -17.56
N ASN A 254 -14.58 -3.76 -18.38
CA ASN A 254 -15.41 -2.57 -18.35
C ASN A 254 -16.86 -2.78 -18.85
N ASN A 255 -17.21 -3.96 -19.36
CA ASN A 255 -18.56 -4.30 -19.83
C ASN A 255 -19.26 -5.34 -18.95
N GLY A 256 -18.73 -5.61 -17.76
CA GLY A 256 -19.39 -6.49 -16.81
C GLY A 256 -19.15 -7.97 -17.06
N SER A 257 -18.19 -8.33 -17.93
CA SER A 257 -17.77 -9.73 -18.10
C SER A 257 -16.77 -10.09 -17.01
N ILE A 258 -16.98 -11.23 -16.36
CA ILE A 258 -16.04 -11.89 -15.44
C ILE A 258 -15.72 -13.26 -16.02
N GLN A 259 -14.43 -13.54 -16.20
CA GLN A 259 -13.99 -14.76 -16.88
C GLN A 259 -12.92 -15.50 -16.11
N LEU A 260 -13.09 -16.82 -16.00
CA LEU A 260 -12.08 -17.72 -15.46
C LEU A 260 -11.26 -18.36 -16.56
N HIS A 261 -9.94 -18.27 -16.42
CA HIS A 261 -8.99 -18.78 -17.39
C HIS A 261 -8.14 -19.89 -16.81
N ASP A 262 -7.81 -20.85 -17.67
CA ASP A 262 -6.85 -21.90 -17.42
C ASP A 262 -5.54 -21.58 -18.15
N THR A 263 -4.50 -21.25 -17.39
CA THR A 263 -3.18 -20.92 -17.95
C THR A 263 -2.48 -22.10 -18.60
N ARG A 264 -2.72 -23.32 -18.11
CA ARG A 264 -2.05 -24.52 -18.62
C ARG A 264 -2.65 -24.96 -19.94
N ASP A 265 -3.98 -25.00 -20.00
CA ASP A 265 -4.71 -25.43 -21.19
C ASP A 265 -5.01 -24.25 -22.14
N CYS A 266 -4.61 -23.02 -21.79
CA CYS A 266 -4.79 -21.79 -22.57
C CYS A 266 -6.23 -21.56 -23.04
N LYS A 267 -7.21 -21.74 -22.13
CA LYS A 267 -8.64 -21.61 -22.47
C LYS A 267 -9.44 -20.88 -21.38
N THR A 268 -10.50 -20.20 -21.81
CA THR A 268 -11.55 -19.70 -20.92
C THR A 268 -12.43 -20.87 -20.48
N LEU A 269 -12.61 -21.04 -19.18
CA LEU A 269 -13.41 -22.12 -18.59
C LEU A 269 -14.88 -21.75 -18.45
N TRP A 270 -15.14 -20.51 -18.05
CA TRP A 270 -16.49 -19.97 -17.94
C TRP A 270 -16.48 -18.45 -17.87
N GLU A 271 -17.66 -17.89 -18.09
CA GLU A 271 -17.95 -16.46 -18.11
C GLU A 271 -19.24 -16.17 -17.32
N ILE A 272 -19.25 -15.04 -16.62
CA ILE A 272 -20.42 -14.43 -16.00
C ILE A 272 -20.57 -13.04 -16.62
N GLN A 273 -21.75 -12.70 -17.12
CA GLN A 273 -22.01 -11.44 -17.80
C GLN A 273 -23.03 -10.60 -17.01
N HIS A 274 -22.66 -9.37 -16.68
CA HIS A 274 -23.51 -8.37 -16.04
C HIS A 274 -23.88 -7.26 -17.03
N GLU A 275 -25.01 -7.42 -17.71
CA GLU A 275 -25.49 -6.47 -18.70
C GLU A 275 -25.62 -5.04 -18.14
N GLY A 276 -25.11 -4.05 -18.88
CA GLY A 276 -25.20 -2.64 -18.51
C GLY A 276 -24.37 -2.20 -17.29
N SER A 277 -23.50 -3.08 -16.76
CA SER A 277 -22.63 -2.80 -15.62
C SER A 277 -21.16 -2.90 -16.03
N ARG A 278 -20.27 -2.21 -15.31
CA ARG A 278 -18.82 -2.43 -15.41
C ARG A 278 -18.29 -3.16 -14.18
N ILE A 279 -17.29 -4.02 -14.34
CA ILE A 279 -16.54 -4.54 -13.20
C ILE A 279 -15.57 -3.45 -12.75
N VAL A 280 -15.60 -3.08 -11.47
CA VAL A 280 -14.68 -2.09 -10.89
C VAL A 280 -13.51 -2.79 -10.21
N THR A 281 -13.79 -3.81 -9.40
CA THR A 281 -12.79 -4.59 -8.69
C THR A 281 -13.17 -6.06 -8.69
N LEU A 282 -12.17 -6.94 -8.61
CA LEU A 282 -12.35 -8.37 -8.44
C LEU A 282 -11.20 -8.91 -7.59
N LEU A 283 -11.51 -9.72 -6.58
CA LEU A 283 -10.54 -10.34 -5.68
C LEU A 283 -10.96 -11.76 -5.32
N CYS A 284 -10.02 -12.69 -5.45
CA CYS A 284 -10.18 -14.06 -4.98
C CYS A 284 -9.97 -14.12 -3.48
N ASN A 285 -10.80 -14.91 -2.80
CA ASN A 285 -10.61 -15.17 -1.38
C ASN A 285 -9.31 -16.01 -1.20
N PRO A 286 -8.42 -15.66 -0.25
CA PRO A 286 -7.16 -16.37 -0.06
C PRO A 286 -7.35 -17.79 0.48
N THR A 287 -8.44 -18.06 1.21
CA THR A 287 -8.70 -19.35 1.87
C THR A 287 -9.87 -20.12 1.26
N ASP A 288 -10.95 -19.45 0.90
CA ASP A 288 -12.15 -20.11 0.39
C ASP A 288 -12.18 -20.13 -1.14
N SER A 289 -12.98 -21.03 -1.72
CA SER A 289 -13.18 -21.07 -3.18
C SER A 289 -14.22 -20.05 -3.63
N THR A 290 -14.11 -18.81 -3.17
CA THR A 290 -15.02 -17.70 -3.47
C THR A 290 -14.24 -16.52 -4.01
N PHE A 291 -14.95 -15.59 -4.66
CA PHE A 291 -14.39 -14.31 -5.05
C PHE A 291 -15.41 -13.20 -4.84
N VAL A 292 -14.92 -11.99 -4.60
CA VAL A 292 -15.74 -10.78 -4.50
C VAL A 292 -15.52 -9.94 -5.76
N CYS A 293 -16.58 -9.38 -6.29
CA CYS A 293 -16.50 -8.36 -7.34
C CYS A 293 -17.35 -7.14 -6.98
N SER A 294 -16.83 -5.96 -7.26
CA SER A 294 -17.63 -4.74 -7.28
C SER A 294 -18.10 -4.43 -8.70
N LEU A 295 -19.39 -4.12 -8.80
CA LEU A 295 -20.06 -3.67 -10.01
C LEU A 295 -20.45 -2.20 -9.85
N SER A 296 -20.40 -1.49 -10.96
CA SER A 296 -20.94 -0.14 -11.08
C SER A 296 -21.90 -0.12 -12.27
N ASP A 297 -23.17 0.12 -12.00
CA ASP A 297 -24.17 0.43 -13.01
C ASP A 297 -24.54 1.94 -12.91
N PRO A 298 -25.32 2.50 -13.86
CA PRO A 298 -25.68 3.92 -13.84
C PRO A 298 -26.50 4.36 -12.61
N THR A 299 -27.08 3.41 -11.87
CA THR A 299 -28.01 3.68 -10.77
C THR A 299 -27.36 3.46 -9.40
N GLU A 300 -26.59 2.38 -9.23
CA GLU A 300 -26.00 1.98 -7.96
C GLU A 300 -24.73 1.12 -8.12
N GLY A 301 -23.91 1.13 -7.08
CA GLY A 301 -22.82 0.17 -6.91
C GLY A 301 -23.31 -1.10 -6.22
N LYS A 302 -22.80 -2.26 -6.64
CA LYS A 302 -23.05 -3.55 -5.98
C LYS A 302 -21.74 -4.20 -5.60
N LEU A 303 -21.74 -4.92 -4.48
CA LEU A 303 -20.63 -5.75 -4.04
C LEU A 303 -21.14 -7.19 -3.89
N LEU A 304 -20.65 -8.08 -4.76
CA LEU A 304 -21.17 -9.43 -4.90
C LEU A 304 -20.10 -10.45 -4.51
N LEU A 305 -20.53 -11.51 -3.81
CA LEU A 305 -19.71 -12.67 -3.47
C LEU A 305 -20.21 -13.88 -4.25
N TYR A 306 -19.30 -14.51 -4.99
CA TYR A 306 -19.56 -15.68 -5.83
C TYR A 306 -18.77 -16.90 -5.37
N ASP A 307 -19.33 -18.08 -5.58
CA ASP A 307 -18.62 -19.35 -5.44
C ASP A 307 -17.98 -19.75 -6.77
N LEU A 308 -16.66 -20.00 -6.75
CA LEU A 308 -15.87 -20.33 -7.95
C LEU A 308 -16.25 -21.67 -8.57
N LYS A 309 -16.70 -22.64 -7.77
CA LYS A 309 -16.95 -24.02 -8.21
C LYS A 309 -18.29 -24.13 -8.92
N THR A 310 -19.32 -23.54 -8.33
CA THR A 310 -20.72 -23.56 -8.77
C THR A 310 -21.04 -22.42 -9.72
N LYS A 311 -20.22 -21.35 -9.73
CA LYS A 311 -20.39 -20.14 -10.54
C LYS A 311 -21.66 -19.36 -10.16
N LYS A 312 -22.18 -19.58 -8.96
CA LYS A 312 -23.41 -18.97 -8.48
C LYS A 312 -23.09 -17.81 -7.56
N LEU A 313 -23.96 -16.80 -7.61
CA LEU A 313 -23.98 -15.73 -6.63
C LEU A 313 -24.35 -16.34 -5.27
N GLU A 314 -23.46 -16.20 -4.29
CA GLU A 314 -23.76 -16.62 -2.93
C GLU A 314 -24.49 -15.51 -2.18
N ARG A 315 -23.93 -14.28 -2.22
CA ARG A 315 -24.41 -13.15 -1.43
C ARG A 315 -24.19 -11.83 -2.15
N THR A 316 -25.10 -10.90 -1.92
CA THR A 316 -24.86 -9.46 -2.11
C THR A 316 -24.40 -8.90 -0.76
N LEU A 317 -23.16 -8.40 -0.71
CA LEU A 317 -22.60 -7.83 0.50
C LEU A 317 -23.25 -6.46 0.78
N PRO A 318 -23.57 -6.15 2.04
CA PRO A 318 -24.22 -4.89 2.40
C PRO A 318 -23.33 -3.70 2.04
N MET A 319 -23.93 -2.65 1.48
CA MET A 319 -23.29 -1.35 1.25
C MET A 319 -24.20 -0.23 1.74
N ASP A 320 -23.66 0.73 2.47
CA ASP A 320 -24.42 1.85 3.02
C ASP A 320 -24.61 2.96 2.00
N GLY A 321 -25.83 3.07 1.46
CA GLY A 321 -26.23 4.14 0.55
C GLY A 321 -25.79 3.92 -0.92
N ASN A 322 -26.00 4.93 -1.75
CA ASN A 322 -25.66 4.86 -3.17
C ASN A 322 -24.17 5.18 -3.40
N VAL A 323 -23.31 4.20 -3.11
CA VAL A 323 -21.86 4.29 -3.20
C VAL A 323 -21.30 3.11 -4.00
N THR A 324 -20.09 3.26 -4.53
CA THR A 324 -19.40 2.21 -5.30
C THR A 324 -18.12 1.81 -4.57
N ALA A 325 -17.86 0.50 -4.51
CA ALA A 325 -16.61 -0.03 -4.03
C ALA A 325 -15.54 0.07 -5.12
N LEU A 326 -14.50 0.88 -4.88
CA LEU A 326 -13.47 1.20 -5.87
C LEU A 326 -12.19 0.38 -5.71
N CYS A 327 -11.91 -0.08 -4.50
CA CYS A 327 -10.79 -0.95 -4.17
C CYS A 327 -11.17 -1.84 -2.99
N SER A 328 -10.58 -3.03 -2.90
CA SER A 328 -10.86 -3.95 -1.80
C SER A 328 -9.60 -4.73 -1.41
N ALA A 329 -9.59 -5.29 -0.20
CA ALA A 329 -8.55 -6.20 0.27
C ALA A 329 -9.12 -7.21 1.26
N PHE A 330 -8.69 -8.46 1.14
CA PHE A 330 -8.98 -9.50 2.12
C PHE A 330 -7.92 -9.50 3.23
N ASN A 331 -8.34 -9.81 4.46
CA ASN A 331 -7.39 -10.25 5.48
C ASN A 331 -6.88 -11.68 5.20
N HIS A 332 -5.82 -12.08 5.90
CA HIS A 332 -5.12 -13.35 5.67
C HIS A 332 -6.00 -14.60 5.74
N ASN A 333 -7.05 -14.59 6.57
CA ASN A 333 -7.95 -15.72 6.74
C ASN A 333 -9.22 -15.64 5.85
N GLY A 334 -9.33 -14.62 4.99
CA GLY A 334 -10.44 -14.45 4.06
C GLY A 334 -11.79 -14.13 4.72
N GLN A 335 -11.84 -13.84 6.02
CA GLN A 335 -13.09 -13.59 6.75
C GLN A 335 -13.46 -12.11 6.82
N LEU A 336 -12.48 -11.21 6.70
CA LEU A 336 -12.71 -9.77 6.63
C LEU A 336 -12.44 -9.26 5.22
N LEU A 337 -13.36 -8.46 4.72
CA LEU A 337 -13.20 -7.71 3.48
C LEU A 337 -13.22 -6.23 3.79
N ILE A 338 -12.11 -5.55 3.49
CA ILE A 338 -11.99 -4.11 3.62
C ILE A 338 -12.19 -3.49 2.25
N THR A 339 -13.04 -2.47 2.16
CA THR A 339 -13.47 -1.90 0.89
C THR A 339 -13.40 -0.39 0.94
N GLY A 340 -12.64 0.23 0.03
CA GLY A 340 -12.61 1.67 -0.18
C GLY A 340 -13.73 2.12 -1.12
N LEU A 341 -14.42 3.20 -0.75
CA LEU A 341 -15.62 3.66 -1.44
C LEU A 341 -15.41 4.96 -2.23
N SER A 342 -16.33 5.21 -3.16
CA SER A 342 -16.41 6.44 -3.96
C SER A 342 -16.69 7.71 -3.14
N ASN A 343 -17.23 7.59 -1.93
CA ASN A 343 -17.44 8.73 -1.02
C ASN A 343 -16.24 9.02 -0.09
N GLY A 344 -15.16 8.24 -0.18
CA GLY A 344 -13.96 8.38 0.67
C GLY A 344 -13.99 7.61 1.99
N ASN A 345 -15.08 6.90 2.28
CA ASN A 345 -15.15 5.98 3.42
C ASN A 345 -14.50 4.63 3.09
N ILE A 346 -14.19 3.89 4.15
CA ILE A 346 -13.72 2.50 4.10
C ILE A 346 -14.71 1.66 4.91
N LEU A 347 -15.29 0.64 4.28
CA LEU A 347 -16.13 -0.34 4.96
C LEU A 347 -15.31 -1.56 5.34
N ILE A 348 -15.56 -2.09 6.53
CA ILE A 348 -15.04 -3.39 6.96
C ILE A 348 -16.21 -4.35 7.08
N HIS A 349 -16.17 -5.44 6.33
CA HIS A 349 -17.22 -6.47 6.30
C HIS A 349 -16.73 -7.74 7.00
N ASP A 350 -17.55 -8.30 7.90
CA ASP A 350 -17.39 -9.68 8.36
C ASP A 350 -18.15 -10.60 7.39
N LEU A 351 -17.40 -11.37 6.59
CA LEU A 351 -17.97 -12.27 5.59
C LEU A 351 -18.59 -13.52 6.20
N ARG A 352 -18.37 -13.86 7.46
CA ARG A 352 -19.08 -14.98 8.08
C ARG A 352 -20.48 -14.55 8.49
N ARG A 353 -20.60 -13.33 9.03
CA ARG A 353 -21.87 -12.75 9.47
C ARG A 353 -22.65 -12.06 8.36
N ASN A 354 -21.99 -11.72 7.25
CA ASN A 354 -22.56 -10.90 6.17
C ASN A 354 -23.00 -9.51 6.65
N GLU A 355 -22.17 -8.89 7.48
CA GLU A 355 -22.47 -7.61 8.13
C GLU A 355 -21.32 -6.62 7.95
N ILE A 356 -21.66 -5.33 7.91
CA ILE A 356 -20.68 -4.25 8.05
C ILE A 356 -20.35 -4.14 9.54
N ILE A 357 -19.08 -4.36 9.89
CA ILE A 357 -18.61 -4.21 11.27
C ILE A 357 -18.09 -2.81 11.56
N ASP A 358 -17.65 -2.06 10.54
CA ASP A 358 -17.21 -0.67 10.69
C ASP A 358 -17.35 0.12 9.38
N ASN A 359 -17.54 1.44 9.53
CA ASN A 359 -17.62 2.42 8.45
C ASN A 359 -16.71 3.61 8.78
N LEU A 360 -15.47 3.52 8.31
CA LEU A 360 -14.40 4.45 8.64
C LEU A 360 -14.33 5.60 7.63
N SER A 361 -14.58 6.82 8.06
CA SER A 361 -14.26 8.00 7.25
C SER A 361 -12.73 8.24 7.23
N CYS A 362 -12.01 7.71 6.21
CA CYS A 362 -10.59 8.06 6.01
C CYS A 362 -10.38 9.33 5.17
N HIS A 363 -11.09 9.48 4.06
CA HIS A 363 -10.81 10.50 3.08
C HIS A 363 -12.03 11.35 2.74
N SER A 364 -11.80 12.57 2.28
CA SER A 364 -12.82 13.47 1.73
C SER A 364 -12.98 13.33 0.20
N SER A 365 -12.20 12.44 -0.42
CA SER A 365 -12.22 12.11 -1.84
C SER A 365 -12.28 10.58 -1.99
N PRO A 366 -12.67 10.05 -3.16
CA PRO A 366 -12.75 8.61 -3.38
C PRO A 366 -11.47 7.87 -2.95
N VAL A 367 -11.64 6.70 -2.32
CA VAL A 367 -10.53 5.80 -1.98
C VAL A 367 -10.25 4.93 -3.20
N ILE A 368 -9.06 5.04 -3.77
CA ILE A 368 -8.72 4.44 -5.06
C ILE A 368 -7.86 3.18 -4.94
N ASP A 369 -7.16 3.00 -3.82
CA ASP A 369 -6.36 1.81 -3.56
C ASP A 369 -6.26 1.55 -2.05
N ILE A 370 -6.20 0.28 -1.68
CA ILE A 370 -6.18 -0.18 -0.28
C ILE A 370 -5.40 -1.48 -0.14
N GLU A 371 -4.58 -1.58 0.90
CA GLU A 371 -3.85 -2.80 1.21
C GLU A 371 -3.65 -2.96 2.73
N LEU A 372 -3.68 -4.21 3.18
CA LEU A 372 -3.30 -4.58 4.54
C LEU A 372 -1.78 -4.71 4.65
N ILE A 373 -1.21 -4.12 5.69
CA ILE A 373 0.22 -4.24 5.99
C ILE A 373 0.44 -5.46 6.89
N ASN A 374 1.57 -6.16 6.70
CA ASN A 374 1.93 -7.53 7.12
C ASN A 374 1.58 -8.05 8.53
N ASP A 375 1.10 -7.23 9.46
CA ASP A 375 0.47 -7.71 10.68
C ASP A 375 -1.04 -7.99 10.52
N TYR A 376 -1.62 -7.63 9.38
CA TYR A 376 -3.06 -7.63 9.09
C TYR A 376 -3.88 -6.86 10.14
N THR A 377 -3.23 -6.01 10.93
CA THR A 377 -3.86 -5.12 11.90
C THR A 377 -3.90 -3.68 11.42
N ASN A 378 -3.16 -3.37 10.35
CA ASN A 378 -3.10 -2.03 9.80
C ASN A 378 -3.51 -2.02 8.32
N ILE A 379 -4.31 -1.02 7.95
CA ILE A 379 -4.69 -0.73 6.58
C ILE A 379 -3.94 0.51 6.10
N CYS A 380 -3.47 0.48 4.87
CA CYS A 380 -3.03 1.65 4.14
C CYS A 380 -4.05 1.94 3.05
N ALA A 381 -4.52 3.18 2.95
CA ALA A 381 -5.49 3.61 1.97
C ALA A 381 -5.01 4.87 1.26
N GLN A 382 -5.28 4.93 -0.04
CA GLN A 382 -4.91 6.03 -0.91
C GLN A 382 -6.16 6.66 -1.53
N SER A 383 -6.20 7.99 -1.56
CA SER A 383 -7.31 8.75 -2.14
C SER A 383 -6.96 9.34 -3.50
N GLU A 384 -7.99 9.65 -4.30
CA GLU A 384 -7.84 10.29 -5.62
C GLU A 384 -7.07 11.63 -5.57
N GLU A 385 -7.17 12.37 -4.46
CA GLU A 385 -6.43 13.62 -4.24
C GLU A 385 -4.97 13.41 -3.77
N GLY A 386 -4.48 12.17 -3.76
CA GLY A 386 -3.12 11.83 -3.40
C GLY A 386 -2.86 11.74 -1.91
N LYS A 387 -3.89 11.70 -1.07
CA LYS A 387 -3.71 11.49 0.38
C LYS A 387 -3.51 10.00 0.65
N LEU A 388 -2.42 9.63 1.30
CA LEU A 388 -2.13 8.27 1.74
C LEU A 388 -2.21 8.23 3.27
N CYS A 389 -3.04 7.34 3.83
CA CYS A 389 -3.26 7.18 5.27
C CYS A 389 -2.94 5.74 5.70
N GLN A 390 -2.26 5.57 6.84
CA GLN A 390 -2.24 4.28 7.55
C GLN A 390 -3.11 4.37 8.81
N ARG A 391 -3.94 3.35 9.02
CA ARG A 391 -4.83 3.23 10.18
C ARG A 391 -4.72 1.84 10.78
N SER A 392 -4.93 1.76 12.09
CA SER A 392 -5.06 0.48 12.78
C SER A 392 -6.52 0.02 12.80
N LEU A 393 -6.75 -1.24 12.48
CA LEU A 393 -8.04 -1.93 12.63
C LEU A 393 -8.39 -2.16 14.10
N ASN A 394 -7.38 -2.31 14.97
CA ASN A 394 -7.59 -2.55 16.41
C ASN A 394 -7.99 -1.28 17.16
N GLN A 395 -7.57 -0.12 16.67
CA GLN A 395 -7.85 1.19 17.27
C GLN A 395 -8.67 2.02 16.28
N THR A 396 -9.96 1.74 16.23
CA THR A 396 -10.90 2.41 15.33
C THR A 396 -10.77 3.94 15.49
N GLY A 397 -10.48 4.62 14.38
CA GLY A 397 -10.37 6.08 14.31
C GLY A 397 -8.97 6.70 14.48
N LYS A 398 -7.93 5.96 14.91
CA LYS A 398 -6.57 6.53 15.02
C LYS A 398 -5.81 6.43 13.69
N VAL A 399 -5.54 7.58 13.08
CA VAL A 399 -4.57 7.69 11.98
C VAL A 399 -3.16 7.54 12.56
N MET A 400 -2.43 6.53 12.09
CA MET A 400 -1.04 6.31 12.51
C MET A 400 -0.11 7.34 11.87
N TRP A 401 -0.29 7.55 10.57
CA TRP A 401 0.34 8.63 9.82
C TRP A 401 -0.48 8.94 8.57
N GLU A 402 -0.28 10.14 8.05
CA GLU A 402 -0.82 10.57 6.77
C GLU A 402 0.23 11.36 6.00
N THR A 403 0.24 11.23 4.68
CA THR A 403 1.09 12.00 3.79
C THR A 403 0.34 12.36 2.52
N LYS A 404 0.84 13.34 1.78
CA LYS A 404 0.34 13.69 0.46
C LYS A 404 1.39 13.38 -0.61
N ILE A 405 1.01 12.53 -1.54
CA ILE A 405 1.81 12.11 -2.68
C ILE A 405 1.23 12.67 -3.97
N LYS A 406 2.10 12.96 -4.93
CA LYS A 406 1.67 13.40 -6.26
C LYS A 406 1.31 12.17 -7.08
N ILE A 407 0.02 11.96 -7.30
CA ILE A 407 -0.51 10.89 -8.16
C ILE A 407 -0.90 11.50 -9.50
N GLU A 408 -0.73 10.72 -10.56
CA GLU A 408 -1.29 11.04 -11.86
C GLU A 408 -2.78 10.69 -11.88
N LYS A 409 -3.63 11.67 -12.22
CA LYS A 409 -5.07 11.45 -12.31
C LYS A 409 -5.39 10.67 -13.58
N ASN A 410 -5.50 9.36 -13.45
CA ASN A 410 -5.94 8.46 -14.51
C ASN A 410 -7.33 7.92 -14.16
N ALA A 411 -8.26 7.99 -15.11
CA ALA A 411 -9.64 7.54 -14.90
C ALA A 411 -9.74 6.01 -14.71
N VAL A 412 -8.76 5.28 -15.24
CA VAL A 412 -8.64 3.82 -15.11
C VAL A 412 -7.21 3.50 -14.73
N HIS A 413 -7.04 2.78 -13.63
CA HIS A 413 -5.76 2.34 -13.11
C HIS A 413 -5.95 1.01 -12.38
N GLY A 414 -4.85 0.28 -12.18
CA GLY A 414 -4.82 -0.89 -11.33
C GLY A 414 -4.38 -0.54 -9.92
N LYS A 415 -3.69 -1.48 -9.28
CA LYS A 415 -3.07 -1.27 -7.96
C LYS A 415 -1.95 -0.23 -8.08
N LEU A 416 -2.00 0.83 -7.29
CA LEU A 416 -1.10 1.99 -7.37
C LEU A 416 0.04 1.94 -6.36
N PHE A 417 -0.12 1.22 -5.25
CA PHE A 417 0.97 0.97 -4.33
C PHE A 417 0.93 -0.47 -3.82
N THR A 418 2.07 -0.98 -3.38
CA THR A 418 2.13 -2.24 -2.65
C THR A 418 3.33 -2.34 -1.73
N PHE A 419 3.35 -3.31 -0.82
CA PHE A 419 4.39 -3.46 0.19
C PHE A 419 5.31 -4.64 -0.10
N ASP A 420 6.52 -4.57 0.46
CA ASP A 420 7.35 -5.76 0.61
C ASP A 420 6.78 -6.70 1.68
N GLN A 421 7.29 -7.93 1.73
CA GLN A 421 6.83 -8.95 2.69
C GLN A 421 7.00 -8.52 4.17
N SER A 422 7.92 -7.60 4.47
CA SER A 422 8.10 -7.10 5.83
C SER A 422 7.19 -5.92 6.16
N GLY A 423 6.74 -5.16 5.16
CA GLY A 423 5.86 -4.00 5.31
C GLY A 423 6.64 -2.74 5.68
N THR A 424 7.96 -2.86 5.65
CA THR A 424 8.89 -1.77 5.93
C THR A 424 9.13 -0.91 4.71
N HIS A 425 8.82 -1.43 3.51
CA HIS A 425 8.98 -0.72 2.24
C HIS A 425 7.71 -0.80 1.40
N MET A 426 7.47 0.26 0.64
CA MET A 426 6.34 0.40 -0.26
C MET A 426 6.82 0.76 -1.67
N LEU A 427 6.39 -0.01 -2.65
CA LEU A 427 6.43 0.35 -4.06
C LEU A 427 5.23 1.24 -4.35
N LEU A 428 5.46 2.41 -4.94
CA LEU A 428 4.42 3.37 -5.29
C LEU A 428 4.56 3.79 -6.75
N CYS A 429 3.46 3.74 -7.48
CA CYS A 429 3.34 4.27 -8.83
C CYS A 429 3.46 5.80 -8.82
N THR A 430 4.35 6.32 -9.66
CA THR A 430 4.51 7.75 -9.90
C THR A 430 4.51 8.04 -11.40
N GLN A 431 4.48 9.32 -11.78
CA GLN A 431 4.51 9.77 -13.18
C GLN A 431 5.68 9.18 -13.98
N ASN A 432 6.83 8.98 -13.33
CA ASN A 432 8.06 8.54 -14.00
C ASN A 432 8.34 7.05 -13.86
N GLY A 433 7.48 6.27 -13.19
CA GLY A 433 7.73 4.85 -12.87
C GLY A 433 7.34 4.49 -11.43
N GLY A 434 7.62 3.24 -11.05
CA GLY A 434 7.55 2.80 -9.66
C GLY A 434 8.74 3.32 -8.85
N ASN A 435 8.48 3.74 -7.61
CA ASN A 435 9.51 4.16 -6.66
C ASN A 435 9.31 3.42 -5.33
N ILE A 436 10.40 3.05 -4.68
CA ILE A 436 10.39 2.35 -3.39
C ILE A 436 10.66 3.36 -2.27
N TYR A 437 9.81 3.34 -1.26
CA TYR A 437 9.90 4.19 -0.08
C TYR A 437 10.02 3.31 1.18
N LYS A 438 10.84 3.75 2.14
CA LYS A 438 10.81 3.23 3.51
C LYS A 438 9.57 3.78 4.21
N MET A 439 8.91 2.94 5.01
CA MET A 439 7.67 3.30 5.69
C MET A 439 7.97 3.98 7.04
N PRO A 440 7.27 5.09 7.39
CA PRO A 440 6.26 5.80 6.59
C PRO A 440 6.86 6.64 5.43
N PRO A 441 6.15 6.80 4.30
CA PRO A 441 6.66 7.43 3.10
C PRO A 441 6.72 8.96 3.26
N GLY A 442 7.86 9.47 3.70
CA GLY A 442 8.22 10.90 3.68
C GLY A 442 9.08 11.29 2.47
N THR A 443 9.27 12.59 2.23
CA THR A 443 10.10 13.10 1.11
C THR A 443 11.55 12.62 1.17
N GLN A 444 12.09 12.35 2.37
CA GLN A 444 13.42 11.80 2.59
C GLN A 444 13.43 10.26 2.71
N ALA A 445 12.27 9.61 2.61
CA ALA A 445 12.15 8.16 2.78
C ALA A 445 12.23 7.39 1.45
N LYS A 446 12.46 8.07 0.32
CA LYS A 446 12.63 7.40 -0.97
C LYS A 446 13.97 6.65 -0.98
N VAL A 447 13.90 5.33 -1.16
CA VAL A 447 15.05 4.42 -1.12
C VAL A 447 15.57 4.14 -2.53
N LEU A 448 14.68 3.89 -3.49
CA LEU A 448 15.06 3.49 -4.84
C LEU A 448 14.07 4.04 -5.88
N GLU A 449 14.60 4.57 -6.97
CA GLU A 449 13.82 4.94 -8.16
C GLU A 449 13.98 3.86 -9.23
N LEU A 450 12.89 3.13 -9.55
CA LEU A 450 12.93 2.13 -10.62
C LEU A 450 12.74 2.79 -11.99
N GLY A 451 11.84 3.78 -12.06
CA GLY A 451 11.69 4.67 -13.19
C GLY A 451 11.28 4.03 -14.53
N GLY A 452 11.24 4.91 -15.55
CA GLY A 452 11.18 4.68 -16.99
C GLY A 452 9.85 4.26 -17.61
N HIS A 453 8.74 4.51 -16.92
CA HIS A 453 7.42 4.63 -17.57
C HIS A 453 7.12 6.09 -17.92
N LYS A 454 6.26 6.32 -18.91
CA LYS A 454 5.68 7.63 -19.23
C LYS A 454 4.23 7.68 -18.73
N GLY A 455 4.07 7.45 -17.43
CA GLY A 455 2.78 7.25 -16.77
C GLY A 455 2.61 5.80 -16.32
N THR A 456 2.72 5.57 -15.01
CA THR A 456 2.56 4.24 -14.40
C THR A 456 1.12 4.05 -13.97
N LEU A 457 0.48 2.96 -14.39
CA LEU A 457 -0.93 2.69 -14.15
C LEU A 457 -1.16 1.58 -13.14
N CYS A 458 -0.19 0.68 -12.98
CA CYS A 458 -0.27 -0.42 -12.02
C CYS A 458 1.10 -0.87 -11.54
N CYS A 459 1.13 -1.47 -10.36
CA CYS A 459 2.30 -2.15 -9.82
C CYS A 459 1.93 -3.40 -9.03
N ASP A 460 2.90 -4.31 -8.92
CA ASP A 460 2.85 -5.47 -8.04
C ASP A 460 4.26 -5.79 -7.51
N TRP A 461 4.34 -6.40 -6.34
CA TRP A 461 5.61 -6.78 -5.71
C TRP A 461 5.49 -8.21 -5.22
N SER A 462 6.19 -9.11 -5.90
CA SER A 462 6.29 -10.51 -5.51
C SER A 462 7.63 -10.77 -4.83
N THR A 463 7.60 -11.42 -3.67
CA THR A 463 8.81 -11.93 -2.98
C THR A 463 8.91 -13.43 -3.19
N ALA A 464 9.13 -13.83 -4.44
CA ALA A 464 9.44 -15.22 -4.78
C ALA A 464 10.95 -15.44 -4.84
N ASN A 465 11.41 -16.63 -4.43
CA ASN A 465 12.81 -17.06 -4.56
C ASN A 465 13.86 -16.19 -3.84
N GLN A 466 13.52 -15.61 -2.68
CA GLN A 466 14.43 -14.78 -1.86
C GLN A 466 14.93 -13.49 -2.56
N SER A 467 14.33 -13.12 -3.70
CA SER A 467 14.56 -11.85 -4.39
C SER A 467 13.23 -11.11 -4.54
N GLY A 468 13.21 -9.81 -4.24
CA GLY A 468 12.03 -8.98 -4.47
C GLY A 468 11.88 -8.69 -5.96
N THR A 469 10.80 -9.14 -6.60
CA THR A 469 10.50 -8.82 -8.00
C THR A 469 9.37 -7.79 -8.02
N CYS A 470 9.68 -6.57 -8.44
CA CYS A 470 8.70 -5.51 -8.66
C CYS A 470 8.29 -5.49 -10.13
N ILE A 471 6.99 -5.48 -10.38
CA ILE A 471 6.41 -5.32 -11.70
C ILE A 471 5.69 -3.98 -11.75
N THR A 472 5.91 -3.21 -12.80
CA THR A 472 5.16 -1.98 -13.07
C THR A 472 4.63 -1.98 -14.49
N GLY A 473 3.38 -1.55 -14.69
CA GLY A 473 2.74 -1.41 -15.99
C GLY A 473 2.54 0.06 -16.35
N GLY A 474 2.89 0.41 -17.59
CA GLY A 474 2.82 1.77 -18.11
C GLY A 474 1.67 2.02 -19.10
N ALA A 475 1.30 3.29 -19.23
CA ALA A 475 0.34 3.77 -20.23
C ALA A 475 0.83 3.56 -21.68
N GLU A 476 2.14 3.39 -21.88
CA GLU A 476 2.72 3.09 -23.19
C GLU A 476 2.65 1.62 -23.62
N GLY A 477 1.99 0.75 -22.85
CA GLY A 477 1.86 -0.68 -23.16
C GLY A 477 3.10 -1.51 -22.86
N LYS A 478 3.94 -1.02 -21.95
CA LYS A 478 5.16 -1.70 -21.51
C LYS A 478 5.03 -2.10 -20.05
N ALA A 479 5.45 -3.32 -19.71
CA ALA A 479 5.67 -3.71 -18.33
C ALA A 479 7.18 -3.75 -18.05
N ARG A 480 7.58 -3.41 -16.83
CA ARG A 480 8.97 -3.51 -16.37
C ARG A 480 9.06 -4.52 -15.24
N VAL A 481 10.09 -5.34 -15.28
CA VAL A 481 10.45 -6.29 -14.23
C VAL A 481 11.73 -5.79 -13.59
N SER A 482 11.66 -5.41 -12.32
CA SER A 482 12.82 -4.97 -11.54
C SER A 482 13.11 -6.01 -10.47
N THR A 483 14.26 -6.68 -10.56
CA THR A 483 14.69 -7.67 -9.57
C THR A 483 15.58 -7.00 -8.53
N LEU A 484 15.21 -7.17 -7.27
CA LEU A 484 15.81 -6.52 -6.13
C LEU A 484 16.40 -7.56 -5.19
N LEU A 485 17.61 -7.28 -4.71
CA LEU A 485 18.18 -7.99 -3.58
C LEU A 485 17.79 -7.24 -2.31
N SER A 486 17.14 -7.95 -1.38
CA SER A 486 16.93 -7.42 -0.03
C SER A 486 18.28 -7.26 0.69
N PRO A 487 18.44 -6.24 1.55
CA PRO A 487 19.66 -6.03 2.31
C PRO A 487 20.13 -7.20 3.18
#